data_AF-A0A0J1FQG1-F1
#
_entry.id   AF-A0A0J1FQG1-F1
#
_cell.length_a   1.000
_cell.length_b   1.000
_cell.length_c   1.000
_cell.angle_alpha   90.00
_cell.angle_beta   90.00
_cell.angle_gamma   90.00
#
_symmetry.space_group_name_H-M   'P 1'
#
loop_
_entity.id
_entity.type
_entity.pdbx_description
1 polymer ?
#
loop_
_entity_poly.entity_id
_entity_poly.type
_entity_poly.pdbx_seq_one_letter_code
_entity_poly.pdbx_strand_id
1 'polypeptide(L)'
;MINVLCAGTNCYISEDAPNVLRVIGRSVVNMKVVMAPIEMIAWFDIPGTPRPIRFRHDGNVVKVEMIKRISEEKLAGNRTKIYECQSEIHGQMRVFELKYELNTCKWFLWKI
;
A
#
# COMPACT_ATOMS: atom_id res chain seq x y z
N MET A 1 -24.66 43.54 -1.04
CA MET A 1 -25.94 43.13 -1.65
C MET A 1 -25.59 42.36 -2.93
N ILE A 2 -25.46 41.02 -2.83
CA ILE A 2 -26.19 39.96 -3.59
C ILE A 2 -25.78 39.95 -5.10
N ASN A 3 -25.13 38.96 -5.74
CA ASN A 3 -25.22 37.47 -5.86
C ASN A 3 -23.81 36.89 -6.21
N VAL A 4 -23.27 35.74 -5.76
CA VAL A 4 -23.64 34.29 -5.76
C VAL A 4 -23.11 33.49 -6.99
N LEU A 5 -22.15 32.58 -6.71
CA LEU A 5 -21.75 31.28 -7.35
C LEU A 5 -21.28 31.30 -8.84
N CYS A 6 -20.34 30.50 -9.35
CA CYS A 6 -19.69 29.26 -8.91
C CYS A 6 -18.49 28.90 -9.83
N ALA A 7 -17.69 27.93 -9.38
CA ALA A 7 -16.83 27.02 -10.17
C ALA A 7 -15.56 27.58 -10.84
N GLY A 8 -14.54 27.87 -10.02
CA GLY A 8 -13.16 27.94 -10.48
C GLY A 8 -12.62 26.54 -10.83
N THR A 9 -12.80 26.11 -12.08
CA THR A 9 -11.95 25.06 -12.68
C THR A 9 -11.03 25.77 -13.66
N ASN A 10 -9.85 26.17 -13.20
CA ASN A 10 -8.78 26.57 -14.12
C ASN A 10 -8.22 25.29 -14.75
N CYS A 11 -8.88 24.81 -15.80
CA CYS A 11 -8.29 23.83 -16.71
C CYS A 11 -7.39 24.58 -17.69
N TYR A 12 -6.08 24.59 -17.45
CA TYR A 12 -5.11 24.90 -18.50
C TYR A 12 -4.80 23.59 -19.24
N ILE A 13 -5.05 23.57 -20.55
CA ILE A 13 -4.53 22.53 -21.43
C ILE A 13 -3.08 22.91 -21.72
N SER A 14 -2.14 22.17 -21.14
CA SER A 14 -0.76 22.11 -21.64
C SER A 14 -0.60 20.79 -22.38
N GLU A 15 -0.38 20.87 -23.69
CA GLU A 15 0.06 19.74 -24.50
C GLU A 15 1.47 19.29 -24.04
N ASP A 16 1.67 17.97 -24.08
CA ASP A 16 2.93 17.22 -23.94
C ASP A 16 3.58 17.03 -22.55
N ALA A 17 3.13 15.97 -21.85
CA ALA A 17 3.99 15.10 -21.02
C ALA A 17 3.33 13.72 -20.74
N PRO A 18 4.03 12.58 -20.93
CA PRO A 18 3.46 11.25 -20.76
C PRO A 18 3.59 10.78 -19.30
N ASN A 19 2.89 11.41 -18.36
CA ASN A 19 2.62 10.79 -17.05
C ASN A 19 1.57 11.58 -16.23
N VAL A 20 0.30 11.41 -16.57
CA VAL A 20 -0.80 12.04 -15.82
C VAL A 20 -1.17 11.16 -14.63
N LEU A 21 -0.56 11.46 -13.47
CA LEU A 21 -1.11 11.07 -12.17
C LEU A 21 -2.40 11.87 -11.95
N ARG A 22 -3.55 11.19 -11.95
CA ARG A 22 -4.82 11.80 -11.53
C ARG A 22 -4.73 12.16 -10.05
N VAL A 23 -4.59 13.46 -9.77
CA VAL A 23 -4.58 14.02 -8.42
C VAL A 23 -5.99 13.93 -7.84
N ILE A 24 -6.20 12.95 -6.96
CA ILE A 24 -7.31 12.94 -6.00
C ILE A 24 -6.67 12.88 -4.62
N GLY A 25 -6.57 14.02 -3.94
CA GLY A 25 -6.26 14.24 -2.51
C GLY A 25 -5.64 13.10 -1.66
N ARG A 26 -4.60 12.41 -2.14
CA ARG A 26 -3.77 11.50 -1.36
C ARG A 26 -2.35 12.04 -1.44
N SER A 27 -1.76 12.39 -0.31
CA SER A 27 -0.32 12.64 -0.23
C SER A 27 0.40 11.48 -0.90
N VAL A 28 1.08 11.74 -2.01
CA VAL A 28 1.89 10.74 -2.70
C VAL A 28 3.08 10.48 -1.79
N VAL A 29 2.97 9.47 -0.93
CA VAL A 29 4.13 8.92 -0.24
C VAL A 29 4.99 8.26 -1.32
N ASN A 30 6.17 8.82 -1.57
CA ASN A 30 7.10 8.30 -2.56
C ASN A 30 7.77 7.04 -1.97
N MET A 31 7.05 5.92 -2.00
CA MET A 31 7.51 4.65 -1.44
C MET A 31 8.55 4.00 -2.36
N LYS A 32 9.64 3.51 -1.77
CA LYS A 32 10.69 2.77 -2.46
C LYS A 32 10.30 1.30 -2.54
N VAL A 33 10.50 0.69 -3.71
CA VAL A 33 10.33 -0.76 -3.90
C VAL A 33 11.52 -1.50 -3.27
N VAL A 34 11.24 -2.54 -2.49
CA VAL A 34 12.23 -3.36 -1.76
C VAL A 34 12.28 -4.80 -2.28
N MET A 35 11.15 -5.51 -2.33
CA MET A 35 11.07 -6.95 -2.65
C MET A 35 11.91 -7.86 -1.73
N ALA A 36 11.92 -7.60 -0.44
CA ALA A 36 12.61 -8.47 0.51
C ALA A 36 11.69 -9.61 0.99
N PRO A 37 12.09 -10.89 0.92
CA PRO A 37 11.37 -11.95 1.60
C PRO A 37 11.45 -11.74 3.12
N ILE A 38 10.36 -12.05 3.83
CA ILE A 38 10.25 -11.81 5.28
C ILE A 38 9.68 -13.02 6.01
N GLU A 39 10.07 -13.17 7.28
CA GLU A 39 9.38 -14.08 8.21
C GLU A 39 8.11 -13.40 8.72
N MET A 40 6.97 -14.09 8.69
CA MET A 40 5.66 -13.52 8.99
C MET A 40 4.91 -14.32 10.05
N ILE A 41 4.26 -13.61 10.97
CA ILE A 41 3.16 -14.14 11.79
C ILE A 41 1.87 -13.50 11.28
N ALA A 42 0.95 -14.34 10.81
CA ALA A 42 -0.39 -13.97 10.37
C ALA A 42 -1.40 -14.97 10.91
N TRP A 43 -2.62 -14.52 11.16
CA TRP A 43 -3.77 -15.42 11.30
C TRP A 43 -4.56 -15.43 9.99
N PHE A 44 -5.36 -16.46 9.78
CA PHE A 44 -6.28 -16.53 8.64
C PHE A 44 -7.69 -16.32 9.17
N ASP A 45 -8.45 -15.44 8.52
CA ASP A 45 -9.89 -15.35 8.83
C ASP A 45 -10.63 -16.61 8.35
N ILE A 46 -11.89 -16.76 8.76
CA ILE A 46 -12.71 -17.93 8.41
C ILE A 46 -12.79 -18.14 6.88
N PRO A 47 -12.92 -17.07 6.05
CA PRO A 47 -12.80 -17.19 4.59
C PRO A 47 -11.41 -17.61 4.06
N GLY A 48 -10.38 -17.66 4.91
CA GLY A 48 -9.01 -18.01 4.55
C GLY A 48 -8.18 -16.84 4.04
N THR A 49 -8.56 -15.59 4.30
CA THR A 49 -7.72 -14.43 3.99
C THR A 49 -6.66 -14.26 5.08
N PRO A 50 -5.37 -14.25 4.72
CA PRO A 50 -4.31 -13.98 5.69
C PRO A 50 -4.40 -12.56 6.23
N ARG A 51 -4.12 -12.40 7.51
CA ARG A 51 -4.13 -11.15 8.26
C ARG A 51 -2.79 -10.99 8.98
N PRO A 52 -1.87 -10.17 8.44
CA PRO A 52 -0.54 -10.02 9.03
C PRO A 52 -0.62 -9.36 10.41
N ILE A 53 0.18 -9.85 11.35
CA ILE A 53 0.26 -9.34 12.72
C ILE A 53 1.63 -8.74 13.01
N ARG A 54 2.70 -9.43 12.62
CA ARG A 54 4.07 -8.92 12.73
C ARG A 54 5.00 -9.68 11.81
N PHE A 55 6.07 -9.03 11.39
CA PHE A 55 7.10 -9.64 10.56
C PHE A 55 8.49 -9.29 11.04
N ARG A 56 9.49 -10.08 10.62
CA ARG A 56 10.90 -9.77 10.85
C ARG A 56 11.56 -9.32 9.55
N HIS A 57 12.29 -8.23 9.61
CA HIS A 57 13.11 -7.71 8.51
C HIS A 57 14.41 -7.14 9.09
N ASP A 58 15.56 -7.56 8.56
CA ASP A 58 16.89 -7.12 9.00
C ASP A 58 17.10 -7.20 10.53
N GLY A 59 16.65 -8.30 11.14
CA GLY A 59 16.74 -8.53 12.58
C GLY A 59 15.71 -7.78 13.43
N ASN A 60 14.98 -6.83 12.86
CA ASN A 60 13.95 -6.05 13.56
C ASN A 60 12.58 -6.69 13.40
N VAL A 61 11.81 -6.73 14.50
CA VAL A 61 10.41 -7.20 14.49
C VAL A 61 9.50 -5.98 14.38
N VAL A 62 8.73 -5.92 13.30
CA VAL A 62 7.75 -4.85 13.05
C VAL A 62 6.35 -5.41 13.28
N LYS A 63 5.61 -4.81 14.21
CA LYS A 63 4.19 -5.10 14.42
C LYS A 63 3.37 -4.39 13.35
N VAL A 64 2.38 -5.07 12.79
CA VAL A 64 1.38 -4.46 11.90
C VAL A 64 0.23 -3.95 12.78
N GLU A 65 0.12 -2.64 12.89
CA GLU A 65 -0.92 -1.99 13.71
C GLU A 65 -2.24 -1.82 12.96
N MET A 66 -2.17 -1.41 11.69
CA MET A 66 -3.36 -1.14 10.88
C MET A 66 -3.16 -1.60 9.44
N ILE A 67 -4.14 -2.32 8.91
CA ILE A 67 -4.25 -2.62 7.48
C ILE A 67 -5.21 -1.59 6.89
N LYS A 68 -4.70 -0.68 6.05
CA LYS A 68 -5.49 0.37 5.40
C LYS A 68 -6.27 -0.17 4.19
N ARG A 69 -5.63 -1.07 3.44
CA ARG A 69 -6.19 -1.61 2.20
C ARG A 69 -5.65 -3.01 1.95
N ILE A 70 -6.52 -3.86 1.40
CA ILE A 70 -6.14 -5.14 0.80
C ILE A 70 -6.54 -5.08 -0.66
N SER A 71 -5.61 -5.39 -1.56
CA SER A 71 -5.87 -5.55 -2.99
C SER A 71 -5.28 -6.85 -3.50
N GLU A 72 -5.62 -7.21 -4.72
CA GLU A 72 -5.13 -8.42 -5.36
C GLU A 72 -4.58 -8.09 -6.75
N GLU A 73 -3.39 -8.60 -7.05
CA GLU A 73 -2.76 -8.57 -8.36
C GLU A 73 -2.80 -9.97 -8.97
N LYS A 74 -3.07 -10.05 -10.27
CA LYS A 74 -2.98 -11.27 -11.05
C LYS A 74 -2.01 -11.05 -12.20
N LEU A 75 -0.83 -11.67 -12.13
CA LEU A 75 0.18 -11.59 -13.17
C LEU A 75 0.56 -12.99 -13.64
N ALA A 76 0.38 -13.27 -14.94
CA ALA A 76 0.69 -14.56 -15.54
C ALA A 76 0.11 -15.78 -14.77
N GLY A 77 -1.11 -15.63 -14.21
CA GLY A 77 -1.76 -16.67 -13.41
C GLY A 77 -1.37 -16.70 -11.93
N ASN A 78 -0.31 -16.01 -11.52
CA ASN A 78 0.06 -15.85 -10.11
C ASN A 78 -0.81 -14.79 -9.45
N ARG A 79 -1.58 -15.21 -8.45
CA ARG A 79 -2.39 -14.34 -7.62
C ARG A 79 -1.59 -13.91 -6.41
N THR A 80 -1.54 -12.60 -6.17
CA THR A 80 -0.80 -12.00 -5.06
C THR A 80 -1.71 -11.05 -4.32
N LYS A 81 -1.84 -11.20 -2.99
CA LYS A 81 -2.48 -10.20 -2.15
C LYS A 81 -1.47 -9.13 -1.76
N ILE A 82 -1.89 -7.87 -1.81
CA ILE A 82 -1.12 -6.72 -1.34
C ILE A 82 -1.86 -6.10 -0.16
N TYR A 83 -1.12 -5.86 0.91
CA TYR A 83 -1.60 -5.25 2.14
C TYR A 83 -0.90 -3.91 2.34
N GLU A 84 -1.62 -2.81 2.17
CA GLU A 84 -1.16 -1.48 2.56
C GLU A 84 -1.35 -1.34 4.06
N CYS A 85 -0.24 -1.26 4.79
CA CYS A 85 -0.19 -1.27 6.25
C CYS A 85 0.35 0.06 6.78
N GLN A 86 0.03 0.36 8.03
CA GLN A 86 0.61 1.47 8.77
C GLN A 86 1.00 1.01 10.17
N SER A 87 2.16 1.46 10.66
CA SER A 87 2.61 1.19 12.03
C SER A 87 3.56 2.28 12.52
N GLU A 88 3.60 2.49 13.83
CA GLU A 88 4.64 3.30 14.48
C GLU A 88 5.95 2.51 14.56
N ILE A 89 6.99 2.99 13.89
CA ILE A 89 8.33 2.39 13.88
C ILE A 89 9.32 3.46 14.33
N HIS A 90 9.98 3.23 15.46
CA HIS A 90 10.91 4.18 16.09
C HIS A 90 10.30 5.58 16.31
N GLY A 91 9.06 5.65 16.81
CA GLY A 91 8.39 6.92 17.11
C GLY A 91 7.80 7.63 15.90
N GLN A 92 7.82 6.99 14.72
CA GLN A 92 7.35 7.60 13.48
C GLN A 92 6.31 6.71 12.81
N MET A 93 5.19 7.30 12.41
CA MET A 93 4.18 6.60 11.63
C MET A 93 4.72 6.30 10.23
N ARG A 94 4.85 5.02 9.89
CA ARG A 94 5.31 4.54 8.60
C ARG A 94 4.20 3.79 7.88
N VAL A 95 4.10 4.00 6.57
CA VAL A 95 3.23 3.24 5.67
C VAL A 95 4.12 2.31 4.86
N PHE A 96 3.69 1.05 4.71
CA PHE A 96 4.44 0.05 3.96
C PHE A 96 3.48 -0.95 3.31
N GLU A 97 3.95 -1.61 2.25
CA GLU A 97 3.18 -2.65 1.55
C GLU A 97 3.79 -4.02 1.80
N LEU A 98 2.95 -4.99 2.17
CA LEU A 98 3.30 -6.40 2.24
C LEU A 98 2.67 -7.15 1.06
N LYS A 99 3.42 -8.06 0.45
CA LYS A 99 2.94 -8.98 -0.59
C LYS A 99 2.84 -10.40 -0.05
N TYR A 100 1.73 -11.07 -0.36
CA TYR A 100 1.53 -12.49 -0.12
C TYR A 100 1.21 -13.20 -1.42
N GLU A 101 2.09 -14.08 -1.87
CA GLU A 101 1.87 -14.91 -3.05
C GLU A 101 1.02 -16.11 -2.68
N LEU A 102 -0.13 -16.29 -3.33
CA LEU A 102 -1.07 -17.38 -2.98
C LEU A 102 -0.53 -18.76 -3.35
N ASN A 103 0.26 -18.85 -4.42
CA ASN A 103 0.74 -20.13 -4.95
C ASN A 103 1.92 -20.69 -4.14
N THR A 104 2.79 -19.82 -3.64
CA THR A 104 4.01 -20.19 -2.90
C THR A 104 3.85 -20.02 -1.39
N CYS A 105 2.78 -19.36 -0.96
CA CYS A 105 2.53 -18.96 0.43
C CYS A 105 3.66 -18.11 1.02
N LYS A 106 4.38 -17.36 0.19
CA LYS A 106 5.52 -16.52 0.61
C LYS A 106 5.09 -15.08 0.88
N TRP A 107 5.73 -14.49 1.88
CA TRP A 107 5.57 -13.10 2.25
C TRP A 107 6.79 -12.27 1.86
N PHE A 108 6.51 -11.04 1.42
CA PHE A 108 7.52 -10.07 1.06
C PHE A 108 7.19 -8.69 1.62
N LEU A 109 8.21 -7.97 2.07
CA LEU A 109 8.15 -6.52 2.21
C LEU A 109 8.33 -5.91 0.81
N TRP A 110 7.25 -5.33 0.28
CA TRP A 110 7.20 -4.87 -1.11
C TRP A 110 7.62 -3.42 -1.26
N LYS A 111 7.06 -2.52 -0.45
CA LYS A 111 7.38 -1.08 -0.47
C LYS A 111 7.44 -0.50 0.94
N ILE A 112 8.32 0.48 1.15
CA ILE A 112 8.46 1.30 2.36
C ILE A 112 8.79 2.76 2.02
#